data_AF-A0A964H887-F1
#
_entry.id   AF-A0A964H887-F1
#
_cell.length_a   1.000
_cell.length_b   1.000
_cell.length_c   1.000
_cell.angle_alpha   90.00
_cell.angle_beta   90.00
_cell.angle_gamma   90.00
#
_symmetry.space_group_name_H-M   'P 1'
#
loop_
_entity.id
_entity.type
_entity.pdbx_description
1 polymer ?
#
loop_
_entity_poly.entity_id
_entity_poly.type
_entity_poly.pdbx_seq_one_letter_code
_entity_poly.pdbx_strand_id
1 'polypeptide(L)'
;VLTPKRQIGSPEEFVVGKHGIIVQAGGRSGVFLPQVAPEEGWDRETTLTYLCTHKAGLPGDAWKDKRTKLFVFEAEVLEEKEQ
;
A
#
# COMPACT_ATOMS: atom_id res chain seq x y z
N VAL A 1 -0.86 9.45 -14.11
CA VAL A 1 0.30 8.59 -14.49
C VAL A 1 0.79 7.81 -13.27
N LEU A 2 1.24 6.56 -13.43
CA LEU A 2 1.81 5.75 -12.34
C LEU A 2 3.34 5.72 -12.43
N THR A 3 4.04 5.97 -11.32
CA THR A 3 5.48 5.76 -11.25
C THR A 3 5.81 4.26 -11.11
N PRO A 4 6.98 3.81 -11.59
CA PRO A 4 7.42 2.44 -11.34
C PRO A 4 7.49 2.14 -9.84
N LYS A 5 6.91 1.01 -9.43
CA LYS A 5 6.98 0.58 -8.03
C LYS A 5 8.42 0.33 -7.59
N ARG A 6 8.78 0.84 -6.40
CA ARG A 6 10.09 0.67 -5.75
C ARG A 6 9.93 -0.14 -4.47
N GLN A 7 10.80 -1.12 -4.24
CA GLN A 7 10.81 -1.85 -2.97
C GLN A 7 11.31 -0.94 -1.84
N ILE A 8 10.66 -1.02 -0.67
CA ILE A 8 11.10 -0.34 0.56
C ILE A 8 11.66 -1.37 1.54
N GLY A 9 12.63 -0.95 2.34
CA GLY A 9 13.25 -1.77 3.38
C GLY A 9 12.55 -1.65 4.74
N SER A 10 11.78 -0.56 4.91
CA SER A 10 11.12 -0.24 6.18
C SER A 10 9.74 0.37 5.96
N PRO A 11 8.71 0.01 6.76
CA PRO A 11 7.38 0.62 6.71
C PRO A 11 7.38 2.15 6.82
N GLU A 12 8.37 2.74 7.48
CA GLU A 12 8.50 4.19 7.69
C GLU A 12 8.72 4.95 6.37
N GLU A 13 9.22 4.29 5.32
CA GLU A 13 9.33 4.86 3.98
C GLU A 13 7.97 5.02 3.29
N PHE A 14 6.92 4.36 3.79
CA PHE A 14 5.55 4.54 3.30
C PHE A 14 4.94 5.83 3.88
N VAL A 15 4.58 6.74 2.97
CA VAL A 15 3.95 8.04 3.28
C VAL A 15 2.48 7.96 2.86
N VAL A 16 1.60 7.96 3.86
CA VAL A 16 0.14 7.94 3.67
C VAL A 16 -0.30 9.15 2.84
N GLY A 17 -1.20 8.92 1.88
CA GLY A 17 -1.73 9.96 0.99
C GLY A 17 -0.82 10.38 -0.15
N LYS A 18 0.46 10.01 -0.11
CA LYS A 18 1.39 10.22 -1.23
C LYS A 18 1.65 8.93 -2.00
N HIS A 19 1.96 7.86 -1.28
CA HIS A 19 2.35 6.59 -1.88
C HIS A 19 1.15 5.63 -1.98
N GLY A 20 1.05 4.92 -3.09
CA GLY A 20 0.39 3.62 -3.14
C GLY A 20 1.31 2.58 -2.54
N ILE A 21 0.74 1.51 -1.98
CA ILE A 21 1.49 0.49 -1.25
C ILE A 21 1.07 -0.91 -1.72
N ILE A 22 2.06 -1.79 -1.91
CA ILE A 22 1.88 -3.17 -2.30
C ILE A 22 2.57 -4.05 -1.25
N VAL A 23 1.90 -5.12 -0.82
CA VAL A 23 2.46 -6.18 0.01
C VAL A 23 2.55 -7.47 -0.79
N GLN A 24 3.65 -8.22 -0.64
CA GLN A 24 3.82 -9.55 -1.25
C GLN A 24 4.47 -10.52 -0.26
N ALA A 25 3.83 -11.65 -0.01
CA ALA A 25 4.37 -12.72 0.82
C ALA A 25 3.75 -14.08 0.46
N GLY A 26 4.58 -15.13 0.36
CA GLY A 26 4.09 -16.51 0.18
C GLY A 26 3.17 -16.72 -1.03
N GLY A 27 3.41 -16.03 -2.15
CA GLY A 27 2.56 -16.09 -3.35
C GLY A 27 1.26 -15.28 -3.27
N ARG A 28 1.00 -14.61 -2.15
CA ARG A 28 -0.13 -13.68 -1.98
C ARG A 28 0.34 -12.24 -2.16
N SER A 29 -0.57 -11.38 -2.63
CA SER A 29 -0.29 -9.96 -2.80
C SER A 29 -1.53 -9.10 -2.65
N GLY A 30 -1.35 -7.87 -2.15
CA GLY A 30 -2.40 -6.86 -2.07
C GLY A 30 -1.87 -5.49 -2.45
N VAL A 31 -2.76 -4.60 -2.90
CA VAL A 31 -2.42 -3.21 -3.26
C VAL A 31 -3.47 -2.24 -2.71
N PHE A 32 -3.01 -1.09 -2.24
CA PHE A 32 -3.81 0.11 -2.04
C PHE A 32 -3.24 1.28 -2.86
N LEU A 33 -4.15 2.07 -3.43
CA LEU A 33 -3.82 3.31 -4.11
C LEU A 33 -3.57 4.43 -3.09
N PRO A 34 -2.85 5.52 -3.46
CA PRO A 34 -2.50 6.58 -2.53
C PRO A 34 -3.68 7.19 -1.76
N GLN A 35 -4.85 7.29 -2.39
CA GLN A 35 -6.03 7.95 -1.83
C GLN A 35 -6.79 7.12 -0.78
N VAL A 36 -6.62 5.79 -0.77
CA VAL A 36 -7.44 4.90 0.07
C VAL A 36 -7.27 5.23 1.56
N ALA A 37 -6.03 5.37 2.02
CA ALA A 37 -5.76 5.60 3.45
C ALA A 37 -6.25 6.99 3.94
N PRO A 38 -6.01 8.10 3.22
CA PRO A 38 -6.61 9.40 3.57
C PRO A 38 -8.13 9.41 3.58
N GLU A 39 -8.79 8.80 2.59
CA GLU A 39 -10.27 8.79 2.48
C GLU A 39 -10.91 8.06 3.66
N GLU A 40 -10.27 7.01 4.15
CA GLU A 40 -10.74 6.21 5.30
C GLU A 40 -10.21 6.74 6.65
N GLY A 41 -9.35 7.76 6.64
CA GLY A 41 -8.71 8.30 7.85
C GLY A 41 -7.73 7.35 8.53
N TRP A 42 -7.12 6.43 7.78
CA TRP A 42 -6.19 5.43 8.31
C TRP A 42 -4.76 5.97 8.43
N ASP A 43 -4.09 5.58 9.52
CA ASP A 43 -2.66 5.75 9.66
C ASP A 43 -1.87 4.65 8.92
N ARG A 44 -0.54 4.73 8.99
CA ARG A 44 0.37 3.78 8.34
C ARG A 44 0.12 2.34 8.80
N GLU A 45 0.05 2.11 10.10
CA GLU A 45 -0.05 0.75 10.66
C GLU A 45 -1.41 0.13 10.33
N THR A 46 -2.48 0.92 10.44
CA THR A 46 -3.83 0.52 10.07
C THR A 46 -3.90 0.18 8.58
N THR A 47 -3.33 1.02 7.72
CA THR A 47 -3.28 0.80 6.27
C THR A 47 -2.57 -0.51 5.94
N LEU A 48 -1.39 -0.75 6.51
CA LEU A 48 -0.61 -1.97 6.26
C LEU A 48 -1.31 -3.22 6.80
N THR A 49 -1.97 -3.10 7.95
CA THR A 49 -2.74 -4.19 8.55
C THR A 49 -3.91 -4.58 7.67
N TYR A 50 -4.70 -3.60 7.21
CA TYR A 50 -5.83 -3.82 6.32
C TYR A 50 -5.40 -4.31 4.94
N LEU A 51 -4.26 -3.82 4.45
CA LEU A 51 -3.68 -4.29 3.20
C LEU A 51 -3.35 -5.79 3.29
N CYS A 52 -2.76 -6.22 4.40
CA CYS A 52 -2.47 -7.62 4.64
C CYS A 52 -3.76 -8.44 4.74
N THR A 53 -4.69 -8.08 5.62
CA THR A 53 -5.90 -8.89 5.87
C THR A 53 -6.88 -8.89 4.70
N HIS A 54 -7.24 -7.71 4.17
CA HIS A 54 -8.36 -7.56 3.23
C HIS A 54 -7.96 -7.61 1.76
N LYS A 55 -6.71 -7.26 1.41
CA LYS A 55 -6.26 -7.27 0.01
C LYS A 55 -5.33 -8.43 -0.32
N ALA A 56 -4.46 -8.83 0.61
CA ALA A 56 -3.53 -9.93 0.40
C ALA A 56 -4.01 -11.26 1.02
N GLY A 57 -5.02 -11.25 1.89
CA GLY A 57 -5.44 -12.45 2.62
C GLY A 57 -4.33 -13.00 3.53
N LEU A 58 -3.49 -12.13 4.08
CA LEU A 58 -2.40 -12.44 5.01
C LEU A 58 -2.82 -12.10 6.45
N PRO A 59 -2.12 -12.64 7.47
CA PRO A 59 -2.23 -12.12 8.84
C PRO A 59 -1.99 -10.61 8.89
N GLY A 60 -2.70 -9.89 9.77
CA GLY A 60 -2.65 -8.42 9.80
C GLY A 60 -1.28 -7.83 10.13
N ASP A 61 -0.43 -8.57 10.84
CA ASP A 61 0.94 -8.20 11.17
C ASP A 61 1.99 -8.73 10.17
N ALA A 62 1.57 -9.36 9.07
CA ALA A 62 2.48 -9.97 8.11
C ALA A 62 3.48 -8.96 7.50
N TRP A 63 3.13 -7.68 7.43
CA TRP A 63 4.03 -6.61 6.97
C TRP A 63 5.25 -6.39 7.88
N LYS A 64 5.23 -6.90 9.12
CA LYS A 64 6.36 -6.86 10.06
C LYS A 64 7.35 -8.01 9.82
N ASP A 65 6.97 -9.05 9.08
CA ASP A 65 7.84 -10.19 8.77
C ASP A 65 8.87 -9.81 7.70
N LYS A 66 10.15 -10.13 7.94
CA LYS A 66 11.25 -9.86 7.01
C LYS A 66 11.12 -10.56 5.65
N ARG A 67 10.29 -11.61 5.56
CA ARG A 67 9.98 -12.32 4.32
C ARG A 67 8.94 -11.60 3.47
N THR A 68 8.20 -10.67 4.07
CA THR A 68 7.20 -9.86 3.39
C THR A 68 7.89 -8.70 2.68
N LYS A 69 7.59 -8.55 1.38
CA LYS A 69 8.12 -7.47 0.57
C LYS A 69 7.09 -6.35 0.49
N LEU A 70 7.53 -5.13 0.74
CA LEU A 70 6.74 -3.92 0.60
C LEU A 70 7.26 -3.12 -0.58
N PHE A 71 6.35 -2.60 -1.40
CA PHE A 71 6.67 -1.71 -2.51
C PHE A 71 5.79 -0.48 -2.49
N VAL A 72 6.37 0.68 -2.80
CA VAL A 72 5.65 1.94 -2.95
C VAL A 72 5.67 2.41 -4.39
N PHE A 73 4.66 3.15 -4.79
CA PHE A 73 4.61 3.89 -6.05
C PHE A 73 3.80 5.17 -5.84
N GLU A 74 3.87 6.09 -6.79
CA GLU A 74 3.06 7.30 -6.80
C GLU A 74 2.08 7.19 -7.98
N ALA A 75 0.86 7.65 -7.75
CA ALA A 75 -0.16 7.73 -8.78
C ALA A 75 -0.65 9.18 -8.86
N GLU A 76 -0.46 9.82 -10.01
CA GLU A 76 -1.27 10.98 -10.34
C GLU A 76 -2.64 10.45 -10.76
N VAL A 77 -3.63 10.73 -9.92
CA VAL A 77 -5.05 10.52 -10.22
C VAL A 77 -5.40 11.55 -11.30
N LEU A 78 -5.50 11.08 -12.54
CA LEU A 78 -6.16 11.85 -13.59
C LEU A 78 -7.65 11.67 -13.35
N GLU A 79 -8.25 12.56 -12.56
CA GLU A 79 -9.70 12.70 -12.59
C GLU A 79 -10.09 13.24 -13.95
N GLU A 80 -10.65 12.38 -14.80
CA GLU A 80 -11.39 12.83 -15.96
C GLU A 80 -12.58 13.63 -15.43
N LYS A 81 -12.55 14.96 -15.59
CA LYS A 81 -13.75 15.77 -15.38
C LYS A 81 -14.78 15.32 -16.42
N GLU A 82 -15.84 14.64 -15.96
CA GLU A 82 -17.04 14.44 -16.76
C GLU A 82 -17.50 15.80 -17.30
N GLN A 83 -17.51 15.94 -18.62
CA GLN A 83 -18.00 17.11 -19.35
C GLN A 83 -19.52 17.08 -19.47
#